data_AF-A0A353GGI8-F1
#
_entry.id   AF-A0A353GGI8-F1
#
_cell.length_a   1.000
_cell.length_b   1.000
_cell.length_c   1.000
_cell.angle_alpha   90.00
_cell.angle_beta   90.00
_cell.angle_gamma   90.00
#
_symmetry.space_group_name_H-M   'P 1'
#
loop_
_entity.id
_entity.type
_entity.pdbx_description
1 polymer ?
#
loop_
_entity_poly.entity_id
_entity_poly.type
_entity_poly.pdbx_seq_one_letter_code
_entity_poly.pdbx_strand_id
1 'polypeptide(L)'
;MSKKAIQALLQKSEKQIAYCQEYARLWHQFFNFFADGFENRKITSESEIQFFQLMTELARRQYRLRFLLGSTCPADESILAILSEAVSLTNLQEMSEGQFDKFQYGWHVIFIELNKALGCLKRDRDIKMAQFSPKEKAAMSGKDSASAEKRTTVSTESQPPVQGPK
;
A
#
# COMPACT_ATOMS: atom_id res chain seq x y z
N MET A 1 30.99 6.23 1.02
CA MET A 1 30.13 5.20 0.38
C MET A 1 29.92 5.57 -1.09
N SER A 2 29.83 4.59 -2.00
CA SER A 2 29.60 4.86 -3.44
C SER A 2 28.15 5.30 -3.71
N LYS A 3 27.95 6.21 -4.66
CA LYS A 3 26.62 6.67 -5.15
C LYS A 3 25.66 5.51 -5.47
N LYS A 4 26.19 4.40 -6.00
CA LYS A 4 25.41 3.19 -6.34
C LYS A 4 24.88 2.47 -5.08
N ALA A 5 25.67 2.42 -4.01
CA ALA A 5 25.24 1.83 -2.75
C ALA A 5 24.14 2.67 -2.07
N ILE A 6 24.25 4.00 -2.16
CA ILE A 6 23.27 4.94 -1.65
C ILE A 6 21.93 4.78 -2.37
N GLN A 7 21.95 4.73 -3.70
CA GLN A 7 20.74 4.52 -4.50
C GLN A 7 20.06 3.19 -4.19
N ALA A 8 20.84 2.12 -3.97
CA ALA A 8 20.29 0.82 -3.58
C ALA A 8 19.60 0.85 -2.20
N LEU A 9 20.16 1.58 -1.23
CA LEU A 9 19.57 1.72 0.10
C LEU A 9 18.26 2.51 0.09
N LEU A 10 18.18 3.59 -0.69
CA LEU A 10 16.95 4.36 -0.85
C LEU A 10 15.86 3.55 -1.57
N GLN A 11 16.23 2.84 -2.65
CA GLN A 11 15.30 1.94 -3.34
C GLN A 11 14.78 0.83 -2.43
N LYS A 12 15.62 0.28 -1.55
CA LYS A 12 15.18 -0.69 -0.54
C LYS A 12 14.14 -0.06 0.40
N SER A 13 14.40 1.14 0.89
CA SER A 13 13.51 1.84 1.82
C SER A 13 12.16 2.17 1.17
N GLU A 14 12.16 2.66 -0.08
CA GLU A 14 10.93 2.91 -0.85
C GLU A 14 10.12 1.63 -1.08
N LYS A 15 10.77 0.50 -1.40
CA LYS A 15 10.09 -0.80 -1.52
C LYS A 15 9.43 -1.23 -0.21
N GLN A 16 10.10 -1.04 0.93
CA GLN A 16 9.54 -1.36 2.24
C GLN A 16 8.34 -0.47 2.57
N ILE A 17 8.46 0.83 2.33
CA ILE A 17 7.38 1.82 2.55
C ILE A 17 6.16 1.46 1.69
N ALA A 18 6.35 1.30 0.38
CA ALA A 18 5.26 0.98 -0.53
C ALA A 18 4.55 -0.32 -0.15
N TYR A 19 5.30 -1.34 0.26
CA TYR A 19 4.72 -2.62 0.67
C TYR A 19 3.93 -2.50 1.98
N CYS A 20 4.47 -1.79 2.97
CA CYS A 20 3.78 -1.54 4.24
C CYS A 20 2.51 -0.70 4.06
N GLN A 21 2.55 0.32 3.20
CA GLN A 21 1.39 1.16 2.87
C GLN A 21 0.28 0.33 2.24
N GLU A 22 0.62 -0.50 1.26
CA GLU A 22 -0.35 -1.34 0.59
C GLU A 22 -0.94 -2.39 1.54
N TYR A 23 -0.12 -2.98 2.41
CA TYR A 23 -0.63 -3.89 3.43
C TYR A 23 -1.60 -3.20 4.40
N ALA A 24 -1.25 -2.01 4.90
CA ALA A 24 -2.14 -1.23 5.76
C ALA A 24 -3.45 -0.84 5.06
N ARG A 25 -3.41 -0.55 3.75
CA ARG A 25 -4.59 -0.30 2.93
C ARG A 25 -5.49 -1.54 2.83
N LEU A 26 -4.92 -2.72 2.63
CA LEU A 26 -5.67 -3.99 2.62
C LEU A 26 -6.27 -4.28 4.01
N TRP A 27 -5.51 -4.04 5.08
CA TRP A 27 -5.99 -4.20 6.45
C TRP A 27 -7.17 -3.27 6.77
N HIS A 28 -7.15 -2.04 6.25
CA HIS A 28 -8.27 -1.11 6.34
C HIS A 28 -9.48 -1.55 5.50
N GLN A 29 -9.28 -2.09 4.29
CA GLN A 29 -10.39 -2.64 3.51
C GLN A 29 -11.07 -3.80 4.23
N PHE A 30 -10.31 -4.58 5.00
CA PHE A 30 -10.87 -5.66 5.80
C PHE A 30 -11.84 -5.13 6.86
N PHE A 31 -11.51 -4.01 7.51
CA PHE A 31 -12.40 -3.32 8.44
C PHE A 31 -13.72 -2.85 7.80
N ASN A 32 -13.69 -2.40 6.56
CA ASN A 32 -14.90 -1.91 5.87
C ASN A 32 -16.01 -2.97 5.78
N PHE A 33 -15.66 -4.27 5.88
CA PHE A 33 -16.67 -5.32 5.91
C PHE A 33 -17.52 -5.33 7.18
N PHE A 34 -17.07 -4.71 8.27
CA PHE A 34 -17.73 -4.76 9.57
C PHE A 34 -17.65 -3.42 10.33
N ALA A 35 -17.33 -2.33 9.64
CA ALA A 35 -17.19 -0.99 10.21
C ALA A 35 -18.51 -0.46 10.79
N ASP A 36 -19.62 -0.69 10.08
CA ASP A 36 -20.95 -0.23 10.47
C ASP A 36 -21.71 -1.25 11.34
N GLY A 37 -21.00 -2.29 11.81
CA GLY A 37 -21.62 -3.44 12.49
C GLY A 37 -22.44 -4.34 11.53
N PHE A 38 -23.19 -5.26 12.12
CA PHE A 38 -24.02 -6.24 11.38
C PHE A 38 -25.52 -6.08 11.62
N GLU A 39 -25.93 -5.06 12.38
CA GLU A 39 -27.34 -4.82 12.68
C GLU A 39 -28.17 -4.69 11.40
N ASN A 40 -29.15 -5.58 11.23
CA ASN A 40 -30.03 -5.64 10.06
C ASN A 40 -29.32 -5.84 8.70
N ARG A 41 -28.02 -6.15 8.69
CA ARG A 41 -27.25 -6.35 7.46
C ARG A 41 -27.43 -7.77 6.96
N LYS A 42 -27.95 -7.90 5.73
CA LYS A 42 -27.99 -9.18 5.02
C LYS A 42 -26.63 -9.46 4.38
N ILE A 43 -25.96 -10.51 4.82
CA ILE A 43 -24.74 -10.99 4.20
C ILE A 43 -25.11 -11.67 2.88
N THR A 44 -24.50 -11.21 1.79
CA THR A 44 -24.71 -11.79 0.46
C THR A 44 -23.55 -12.72 0.14
N SER A 45 -23.79 -13.73 -0.70
CA SER A 45 -22.73 -14.63 -1.18
C SER A 45 -21.58 -13.86 -1.84
N GLU A 46 -21.88 -12.78 -2.54
CA GLU A 46 -20.87 -11.91 -3.16
C GLU A 46 -19.98 -11.22 -2.10
N SER A 47 -20.59 -10.65 -1.05
CA SER A 47 -19.82 -10.02 0.03
C SER A 47 -18.92 -11.02 0.76
N GLU A 48 -19.40 -12.24 0.95
CA GLU A 48 -18.65 -13.33 1.58
C GLU A 48 -17.46 -13.76 0.71
N ILE A 49 -17.65 -13.88 -0.61
CA ILE A 49 -16.57 -14.17 -1.56
C ILE A 49 -15.50 -13.07 -1.53
N GLN A 50 -15.91 -11.80 -1.57
CA GLN A 50 -14.97 -10.66 -1.52
C GLN A 50 -14.19 -10.63 -0.21
N PHE A 51 -14.85 -10.93 0.91
CA PHE A 51 -14.22 -11.05 2.22
C PHE A 51 -13.14 -12.13 2.23
N PHE A 52 -13.45 -13.33 1.73
CA PHE A 52 -12.49 -14.42 1.63
C PHE A 52 -11.29 -14.12 0.72
N GLN A 53 -11.54 -13.45 -0.41
CA GLN A 53 -10.47 -13.03 -1.31
C GLN A 53 -9.51 -12.07 -0.60
N LEU A 54 -10.05 -11.11 0.15
CA LEU A 54 -9.24 -10.16 0.90
C LEU A 54 -8.46 -10.83 2.04
N MET A 55 -9.11 -11.71 2.82
CA MET A 55 -8.44 -12.48 3.87
C MET A 55 -7.29 -13.32 3.32
N THR A 56 -7.51 -14.02 2.20
CA THR A 56 -6.49 -14.82 1.53
C THR A 56 -5.31 -13.95 1.10
N GLU A 57 -5.59 -12.76 0.56
CA GLU A 57 -4.54 -11.85 0.14
C GLU A 57 -3.75 -11.28 1.33
N LEU A 58 -4.41 -10.94 2.44
CA LEU A 58 -3.78 -10.51 3.68
C LEU A 58 -2.86 -11.60 4.26
N ALA A 59 -3.37 -12.83 4.35
CA ALA A 59 -2.60 -13.98 4.84
C ALA A 59 -1.37 -14.26 3.95
N ARG A 60 -1.55 -14.23 2.62
CA ARG A 60 -0.45 -14.47 1.67
C ARG A 60 0.64 -13.40 1.76
N ARG A 61 0.26 -12.14 1.96
CA ARG A 61 1.20 -11.01 2.03
C ARG A 61 1.89 -10.91 3.39
N GLN A 62 1.33 -11.50 4.44
CA GLN A 62 1.85 -11.39 5.80
C GLN A 62 3.31 -11.83 5.92
N TYR A 63 3.67 -13.00 5.38
CA TYR A 63 5.05 -13.49 5.43
C TYR A 63 6.05 -12.54 4.75
N ARG A 64 5.64 -11.92 3.64
CA ARG A 64 6.48 -10.96 2.92
C ARG A 64 6.57 -9.63 3.65
N LEU A 65 5.50 -9.18 4.31
CA LEU A 65 5.53 -8.01 5.19
C LEU A 65 6.57 -8.24 6.30
N ARG A 66 6.48 -9.38 7.01
CA ARG A 66 7.43 -9.77 8.06
C ARG A 66 8.87 -9.80 7.54
N PHE A 67 9.11 -10.43 6.40
CA PHE A 67 10.45 -10.48 5.79
C PHE A 67 11.01 -9.08 5.46
N LEU A 68 10.16 -8.17 4.97
CA LEU A 68 10.58 -6.83 4.58
C LEU A 68 10.77 -5.89 5.76
N LEU A 69 9.92 -5.97 6.78
CA LEU A 69 9.95 -5.06 7.94
C LEU A 69 10.89 -5.55 9.04
N GLY A 70 11.17 -6.86 9.12
CA GLY A 70 12.07 -7.42 10.12
C GLY A 70 11.63 -7.06 11.54
N SER A 71 12.55 -6.51 12.35
CA SER A 71 12.30 -6.09 13.74
C SER A 71 11.31 -4.93 13.88
N THR A 72 11.00 -4.23 12.79
CA THR A 72 10.02 -3.13 12.77
C THR A 72 8.59 -3.63 12.50
N CYS A 73 8.41 -4.93 12.25
CA CYS A 73 7.11 -5.54 11.99
C CYS A 73 6.38 -5.81 13.31
N PRO A 74 5.14 -5.34 13.48
CA PRO A 74 4.33 -5.77 14.60
C PRO A 74 3.90 -7.22 14.47
N ALA A 75 4.01 -7.92 15.60
CA ALA A 75 3.53 -9.26 15.94
C ALA A 75 2.87 -10.06 14.81
N ASP A 76 3.65 -10.97 14.20
CA ASP A 76 3.20 -11.92 13.19
C ASP A 76 2.01 -12.78 13.65
N GLU A 77 2.08 -13.23 14.90
CA GLU A 77 1.04 -14.05 15.51
C GLU A 77 -0.27 -13.27 15.69
N SER A 78 -0.23 -11.96 15.91
CA SER A 78 -1.44 -11.16 16.14
C SER A 78 -2.27 -11.00 14.87
N ILE A 79 -1.64 -10.79 13.71
CA ILE A 79 -2.35 -10.67 12.43
C ILE A 79 -3.05 -11.97 12.07
N LEU A 80 -2.31 -13.09 12.12
CA LEU A 80 -2.88 -14.40 11.79
C LEU A 80 -3.94 -14.84 12.81
N ALA A 81 -3.80 -14.47 14.09
CA ALA A 81 -4.84 -14.69 15.10
C ALA A 81 -6.15 -14.00 14.72
N ILE A 82 -6.11 -12.70 14.40
CA ILE A 82 -7.32 -11.95 13.98
C ILE A 82 -7.94 -12.55 12.71
N LEU A 83 -7.13 -12.90 11.71
CA LEU A 83 -7.65 -13.55 10.51
C LEU A 83 -8.27 -14.94 10.80
N SER A 84 -7.73 -15.68 11.76
CA SER A 84 -8.27 -16.99 12.16
C SER A 84 -9.56 -16.89 12.96
N GLU A 85 -9.77 -15.80 13.70
CA GLU A 85 -11.03 -15.52 14.40
C GLU A 85 -12.13 -15.09 13.43
N ALA A 86 -11.77 -14.44 12.31
CA ALA A 86 -12.68 -13.93 11.31
C ALA A 86 -13.01 -14.94 10.20
N VAL A 87 -13.45 -16.16 10.56
CA VAL A 87 -13.62 -17.29 9.62
C VAL A 87 -14.60 -17.00 8.46
N SER A 88 -15.60 -16.15 8.66
CA SER A 88 -16.56 -15.70 7.65
C SER A 88 -17.24 -14.42 8.12
N LEU A 89 -17.88 -13.66 7.23
CA LEU A 89 -18.73 -12.54 7.64
C LEU A 89 -19.89 -13.04 8.51
N THR A 90 -20.43 -14.21 8.17
CA THR A 90 -21.51 -14.84 8.94
C THR A 90 -21.07 -15.16 10.36
N ASN A 91 -19.86 -15.72 10.52
CA ASN A 91 -19.27 -15.98 11.83
C ASN A 91 -19.08 -14.68 12.63
N LEU A 92 -18.63 -13.59 11.99
CA LEU A 92 -18.51 -12.29 12.65
C LEU A 92 -19.87 -11.72 13.08
N GLN A 93 -20.93 -11.92 12.29
CA GLN A 93 -22.29 -11.51 12.64
C GLN A 93 -22.89 -12.32 13.80
N GLU A 94 -22.49 -13.58 13.94
CA GLU A 94 -22.96 -14.49 14.99
C GLU A 94 -22.20 -14.35 16.32
N MET A 95 -21.08 -13.61 16.35
CA MET A 95 -20.35 -13.31 17.57
C MET A 95 -21.23 -12.55 18.57
N SER A 96 -21.07 -12.86 19.86
CA SER A 96 -21.60 -11.97 20.90
C SER A 96 -20.95 -10.59 20.83
N GLU A 97 -21.65 -9.56 21.29
CA GLU A 97 -21.14 -8.17 21.32
C GLU A 97 -19.75 -8.08 21.94
N GLY A 98 -19.53 -8.71 23.10
CA GLY A 98 -18.21 -8.71 23.74
C GLY A 98 -17.11 -9.45 22.97
N GLN A 99 -17.45 -10.50 22.20
CA GLN A 99 -16.48 -11.15 21.31
C GLN A 99 -16.13 -10.27 20.12
N PHE A 100 -17.14 -9.62 19.54
CA PHE A 100 -16.97 -8.72 18.41
C PHE A 100 -16.16 -7.47 18.80
N ASP A 101 -16.42 -6.89 19.97
CA ASP A 101 -15.66 -5.77 20.53
C ASP A 101 -14.19 -6.13 20.74
N LYS A 102 -13.92 -7.32 21.30
CA LYS A 102 -12.55 -7.81 21.48
C LYS A 102 -11.85 -8.01 20.13
N PHE A 103 -12.56 -8.56 19.15
CA PHE A 103 -12.06 -8.74 17.79
C PHE A 103 -11.71 -7.39 17.14
N GLN A 104 -12.62 -6.42 17.20
CA GLN A 104 -12.40 -5.06 16.70
C GLN A 104 -11.21 -4.40 17.40
N TYR A 105 -11.12 -4.50 18.71
CA TYR A 105 -9.97 -4.00 19.47
C TYR A 105 -8.65 -4.60 18.98
N GLY A 106 -8.59 -5.92 18.79
CA GLY A 106 -7.42 -6.59 18.25
C GLY A 106 -7.04 -6.11 16.84
N TRP A 107 -8.04 -5.93 15.97
CA TRP A 107 -7.87 -5.33 14.66
C TRP A 107 -7.27 -3.91 14.75
N HIS A 108 -7.82 -3.07 15.63
CA HIS A 108 -7.39 -1.68 15.83
C HIS A 108 -5.95 -1.59 16.34
N VAL A 109 -5.56 -2.42 17.30
CA VAL A 109 -4.19 -2.48 17.82
C VAL A 109 -3.21 -2.75 16.68
N ILE A 110 -3.50 -3.75 15.84
CA ILE A 110 -2.65 -4.08 14.68
C ILE A 110 -2.57 -2.90 13.70
N PHE A 111 -3.70 -2.23 13.43
CA PHE A 111 -3.71 -1.08 12.52
C PHE A 111 -2.83 0.07 13.03
N ILE A 112 -2.87 0.36 14.33
CA ILE A 112 -1.99 1.35 14.97
C ILE A 112 -0.52 0.96 14.76
N GLU A 113 -0.19 -0.30 15.00
CA GLU A 113 1.18 -0.79 14.87
C GLU A 113 1.69 -0.76 13.41
N LEU A 114 0.85 -1.11 12.43
CA LEU A 114 1.20 -0.98 11.01
C LEU A 114 1.52 0.47 10.63
N ASN A 115 0.74 1.42 11.15
CA ASN A 115 0.97 2.85 10.90
C ASN A 115 2.22 3.37 11.63
N LYS A 116 2.51 2.88 12.84
CA LYS A 116 3.78 3.15 13.54
C LYS A 116 4.97 2.64 12.74
N ALA A 117 4.92 1.39 12.26
CA ALA A 117 5.97 0.80 11.44
C ALA A 117 6.20 1.60 10.16
N LEU A 118 5.13 2.01 9.48
CA LEU A 118 5.19 2.88 8.31
C LEU A 118 5.85 4.24 8.63
N GLY A 119 5.49 4.86 9.76
CA GLY A 119 6.09 6.10 10.23
C GLY A 119 7.60 5.96 10.47
N CYS A 120 8.02 4.87 11.10
CA CYS A 120 9.44 4.56 11.31
C CYS A 120 10.19 4.38 9.97
N LEU A 121 9.63 3.64 9.01
CA LEU A 121 10.24 3.44 7.70
C LEU A 121 10.44 4.76 6.94
N LYS A 122 9.44 5.65 6.97
CA LYS A 122 9.54 6.99 6.36
C LYS A 122 10.60 7.84 7.04
N ARG A 123 10.61 7.87 8.38
CA ARG A 123 11.62 8.59 9.16
C ARG A 123 13.04 8.10 8.83
N ASP A 124 13.25 6.79 8.79
CA ASP A 124 14.56 6.20 8.51
C ASP A 124 15.05 6.55 7.10
N ARG A 125 14.15 6.54 6.11
CA ARG A 125 14.46 7.02 4.76
C ARG A 125 14.85 8.49 4.79
N ASP A 126 14.07 9.34 5.46
CA ASP A 126 14.29 10.79 5.47
C ASP A 126 15.60 11.15 6.19
N ILE A 127 15.93 10.47 7.30
CA ILE A 127 17.22 10.59 7.98
C ILE A 127 18.36 10.20 7.05
N LYS A 128 18.24 9.05 6.35
CA LYS A 128 19.24 8.65 5.35
C LYS A 128 19.39 9.75 4.31
N MET A 129 18.30 10.26 3.74
CA MET A 129 18.31 11.36 2.77
C MET A 129 18.92 12.67 3.31
N ALA A 130 18.73 12.97 4.59
CA ALA A 130 19.21 14.20 5.23
C ALA A 130 20.71 14.18 5.55
N GLN A 131 21.29 13.00 5.78
CA GLN A 131 22.73 12.82 5.98
C GLN A 131 23.58 13.08 4.71
N PHE A 132 22.96 13.51 3.60
CA PHE A 132 23.64 13.78 2.32
C PHE A 132 23.76 15.27 2.00
N SER A 133 24.85 15.64 1.32
CA SER A 133 25.17 17.02 0.94
C SER A 133 24.16 17.58 -0.10
N PRO A 134 23.86 18.90 -0.10
CA PRO A 134 22.97 19.51 -1.09
C PRO A 134 23.32 19.22 -2.56
N LYS A 135 24.61 19.02 -2.89
CA LYS A 135 25.08 18.68 -4.25
C LYS A 135 24.65 17.28 -4.70
N GLU A 136 24.44 16.35 -3.78
CA GLU A 136 24.01 14.97 -4.08
C GLU A 136 22.49 14.88 -4.24
N LYS A 137 21.73 15.72 -3.52
CA LYS A 137 20.27 15.86 -3.64
C LYS A 137 19.86 16.38 -5.03
N ALA A 138 20.57 17.38 -5.56
CA ALA A 138 20.30 17.97 -6.87
C ALA A 138 20.56 16.98 -8.04
N ALA A 139 21.57 16.13 -7.92
CA ALA A 139 21.93 15.15 -8.97
C ALA A 139 20.98 13.95 -9.07
N MET A 140 20.06 13.77 -8.11
CA MET A 140 19.03 12.72 -8.11
C MET A 140 17.66 13.22 -8.58
N SER A 141 17.35 14.52 -8.42
CA SER A 141 16.10 15.13 -8.91
C SER A 141 16.12 15.47 -10.41
N GLY A 142 17.30 15.47 -11.05
CA GLY A 142 17.48 15.97 -12.41
C GLY A 142 17.39 14.95 -13.55
N LYS A 143 16.82 13.75 -13.34
CA LYS A 143 16.76 12.71 -14.40
C LYS A 143 15.39 12.48 -15.04
N ASP A 144 14.32 13.09 -14.54
CA ASP A 144 12.97 12.87 -15.09
C ASP A 144 12.55 13.89 -16.17
N SER A 145 13.38 14.91 -16.47
CA SER A 145 13.03 15.97 -17.43
C SER A 145 13.83 15.97 -18.74
N ALA A 146 14.76 15.04 -18.97
CA ALA A 146 15.67 15.06 -20.12
C ALA A 146 15.33 14.06 -21.26
N SER A 147 14.13 13.47 -21.28
CA SER A 147 13.72 12.52 -22.33
C SER A 147 12.56 12.95 -23.23
N ALA A 148 12.00 14.16 -23.08
CA ALA A 148 10.86 14.59 -23.91
C ALA A 148 11.24 15.48 -25.12
N GLU A 149 12.43 16.07 -25.17
CA GLU A 149 12.83 16.96 -26.28
C GLU A 149 13.96 16.37 -27.11
N LYS A 150 13.62 15.47 -28.04
CA LYS A 150 14.33 15.29 -29.32
C LYS A 150 13.58 14.31 -30.22
N ARG A 151 12.52 14.80 -30.87
CA ARG A 151 12.15 14.33 -32.20
C ARG A 151 11.49 15.45 -32.99
N THR A 152 12.35 16.34 -33.48
CA THR A 152 12.02 17.45 -34.37
C THR A 152 12.16 16.98 -35.82
N THR A 153 11.08 17.15 -36.58
CA THR A 153 10.98 17.58 -38.00
C THR A 153 11.29 16.67 -39.20
N VAL A 154 10.56 17.04 -40.28
CA VAL A 154 10.75 16.87 -41.74
C VAL A 154 9.71 15.90 -42.34
N SER A 155 8.86 16.23 -43.32
CA SER A 155 8.73 17.42 -44.18
C SER A 155 7.32 17.50 -44.79
N THR A 156 6.99 18.74 -45.17
CA THR A 156 5.98 19.28 -46.08
C THR A 156 5.74 18.48 -47.37
N GLU A 157 4.47 18.32 -47.77
CA GLU A 157 4.08 18.33 -49.19
C GLU A 157 2.68 18.94 -49.36
N SER A 158 2.62 19.88 -50.30
CA SER A 158 1.55 20.84 -50.59
C SER A 158 0.59 20.32 -51.66
N GLN A 159 -0.71 20.67 -51.60
CA GLN A 159 -1.54 21.07 -52.76
C GLN A 159 -2.99 21.49 -52.38
N PRO A 160 -3.78 22.18 -53.24
CA PRO A 160 -4.22 23.57 -53.01
C PRO A 160 -5.78 23.71 -52.92
N PRO A 161 -6.35 24.94 -52.82
CA PRO A 161 -7.73 25.12 -52.39
C PRO A 161 -8.73 25.10 -53.56
N VAL A 162 -9.84 24.40 -53.40
CA VAL A 162 -10.99 24.49 -54.31
C VAL A 162 -11.97 25.51 -53.75
N GLN A 163 -12.08 26.62 -54.47
CA GLN A 163 -13.10 27.65 -54.33
C GLN A 163 -14.49 27.05 -54.62
N GLY A 164 -15.53 27.44 -53.85
CA GLY A 164 -16.92 27.43 -54.35
C GLY A 164 -17.11 28.48 -55.46
N PRO A 165 -18.33 28.89 -55.87
CA PRO A 165 -19.66 28.53 -55.36
C PRO A 165 -20.73 28.28 -56.46
N LYS A 166 -21.87 27.68 -56.08
CA LYS A 166 -23.26 28.18 -56.26
C LYS A 166 -24.27 27.06 -55.98
#